data_AF-A0A4R6UP20-F1
#
_entry.id   AF-A0A4R6UP20-F1
#
_cell.length_a   1.000
_cell.length_b   1.000
_cell.length_c   1.000
_cell.angle_alpha   90.00
_cell.angle_beta   90.00
_cell.angle_gamma   90.00
#
_symmetry.space_group_name_H-M   'P 1'
#
loop_
_entity.id
_entity.type
_entity.pdbx_description
1 polymer ?
#
loop_
_entity_poly.entity_id
_entity_poly.type
_entity_poly.pdbx_seq_one_letter_code
_entity_poly.pdbx_strand_id
1 'polypeptide(L)'
;MTGAVAPDRIRSMAKPSWIRAEDGDWYRVSEVVAVKTLPHPDGGFMVTVETHRHDNIDVTGRLDHVEDASRSRDSVAGLLSKVEEGAVITFSSGAFSADAVA
;
A
#
# COMPACT_ATOMS: atom_id res chain seq x y z
N MET A 1 -8.28 17.05 -48.09
CA MET A 1 -7.23 17.21 -47.07
C MET A 1 -7.57 16.30 -45.91
N THR A 2 -7.06 15.07 -45.94
CA THR A 2 -7.23 14.04 -44.90
C THR A 2 -6.21 14.31 -43.79
N GLY A 3 -6.68 14.85 -42.66
CA GLY A 3 -5.85 15.03 -41.48
C GLY A 3 -5.50 13.67 -40.88
N ALA A 4 -4.21 13.34 -40.84
CA ALA A 4 -3.70 12.20 -40.11
C ALA A 4 -4.02 12.38 -38.62
N VAL A 5 -4.85 11.49 -38.06
CA VAL A 5 -4.99 11.33 -36.61
C VAL A 5 -3.67 10.75 -36.13
N ALA A 6 -2.84 11.56 -35.47
CA ALA A 6 -1.60 11.10 -34.88
C ALA A 6 -1.88 9.95 -33.89
N PRO A 7 -1.34 8.74 -34.09
CA PRO A 7 -1.44 7.66 -33.11
C PRO A 7 -0.31 7.82 -32.08
N ASP A 8 -0.25 8.96 -31.39
CA ASP A 8 0.82 9.26 -30.41
C ASP A 8 0.27 9.61 -29.02
N ARG A 9 -0.87 9.00 -28.69
CA ARG A 9 -1.33 8.87 -27.31
C ARG A 9 -1.56 7.40 -26.99
N ILE A 10 -0.56 6.57 -27.21
CA ILE A 10 -0.38 5.45 -26.29
C ILE A 10 -0.14 6.14 -24.95
N ARG A 11 -1.20 6.24 -24.14
CA ARG A 11 -1.08 6.63 -22.73
C ARG A 11 0.12 5.87 -22.20
N SER A 12 1.18 6.58 -21.80
CA SER A 12 2.18 6.01 -20.91
C SER A 12 1.38 5.32 -19.82
N MET A 13 1.38 3.98 -19.80
CA MET A 13 0.62 3.27 -18.78
C MET A 13 1.30 3.62 -17.46
N ALA A 14 0.63 4.44 -16.66
CA ALA A 14 1.06 4.78 -15.31
C ALA A 14 1.57 3.52 -14.61
N LYS A 15 2.82 3.55 -14.13
CA LYS A 15 3.38 2.38 -13.44
C LYS A 15 2.51 2.14 -12.19
N PRO A 16 1.98 0.91 -11.98
CA PRO A 16 1.15 0.65 -10.81
C PRO A 16 1.99 0.77 -9.54
N SER A 17 1.37 1.30 -8.48
CA SER A 17 1.95 1.32 -7.14
C SER A 17 1.47 0.12 -6.33
N TRP A 18 2.34 -0.35 -5.44
CA TRP A 18 2.14 -1.58 -4.68
C TRP A 18 2.40 -1.37 -3.20
N ILE A 19 1.73 -2.16 -2.37
CA ILE A 19 2.07 -2.36 -0.96
C ILE A 19 2.53 -3.80 -0.78
N ARG A 20 3.63 -3.99 -0.08
CA ARG A 20 4.14 -5.31 0.29
C ARG A 20 3.56 -5.70 1.65
N ALA A 21 2.89 -6.85 1.69
CA ALA A 21 2.38 -7.45 2.92
C ALA A 21 3.50 -8.11 3.74
N GLU A 22 3.20 -8.44 4.99
CA GLU A 22 4.14 -9.07 5.90
C GLU A 22 4.57 -10.46 5.41
N ASP A 23 3.63 -11.23 4.86
CA ASP A 23 3.87 -12.57 4.28
C ASP A 23 4.72 -12.55 2.98
N GLY A 24 5.00 -11.35 2.46
CA GLY A 24 5.79 -11.13 1.26
C GLY A 24 4.98 -10.97 -0.02
N ASP A 25 3.65 -11.07 0.03
CA ASP A 25 2.77 -10.85 -1.10
C ASP A 25 2.62 -9.36 -1.43
N TRP A 26 2.10 -9.09 -2.64
CA TRP A 26 2.03 -7.76 -3.22
C TRP A 26 0.60 -7.40 -3.60
N TYR A 27 0.14 -6.25 -3.12
CA TYR A 27 -1.22 -5.76 -3.37
C TYR A 27 -1.18 -4.40 -4.04
N ARG A 28 -2.10 -4.17 -4.98
CA ARG A 28 -2.19 -2.88 -5.67
C ARG A 28 -2.73 -1.82 -4.73
N VAL A 29 -2.03 -0.69 -4.64
CA VAL A 29 -2.49 0.48 -3.85
C VAL A 29 -3.87 0.94 -4.30
N SER A 30 -4.14 0.90 -5.61
CA SER A 30 -5.43 1.29 -6.19
C SER A 30 -6.60 0.40 -5.77
N GLU A 31 -6.34 -0.79 -5.22
CA GLU A 31 -7.39 -1.69 -4.74
C GLU A 31 -7.64 -1.58 -3.24
N VAL A 32 -6.80 -0.84 -2.50
CA VAL A 32 -6.94 -0.65 -1.05
C VAL A 32 -8.13 0.28 -0.78
N VAL A 33 -9.04 -0.19 0.07
CA VAL A 33 -10.27 0.54 0.44
C VAL A 33 -10.28 0.98 1.90
N ALA A 34 -9.54 0.30 2.78
CA ALA A 34 -9.44 0.67 4.18
C ALA A 34 -8.11 0.22 4.79
N VAL A 35 -7.71 0.91 5.87
CA VAL A 35 -6.59 0.53 6.75
C VAL A 35 -7.16 0.36 8.16
N LYS A 36 -6.83 -0.74 8.81
CA LYS A 36 -7.35 -1.10 10.15
C LYS A 36 -6.21 -1.47 11.08
N THR A 37 -6.49 -1.40 12.37
CA THR A 37 -5.66 -1.99 13.41
C THR A 37 -6.44 -3.15 14.03
N LEU A 38 -5.85 -4.34 14.06
CA LEU A 38 -6.46 -5.56 14.58
C LEU A 38 -5.56 -6.20 15.65
N PRO A 39 -6.10 -7.03 16.56
CA PRO A 39 -5.29 -7.84 17.46
C PRO A 39 -4.45 -8.86 16.68
N HIS A 40 -3.16 -8.99 17.01
CA HIS A 40 -2.30 -10.03 16.44
C HIS A 40 -2.55 -11.38 17.13
N PRO A 41 -2.54 -12.53 16.42
CA PRO A 41 -2.83 -13.85 17.00
C PRO A 41 -1.92 -14.23 18.18
N ASP A 42 -0.66 -13.81 18.15
CA ASP A 42 0.30 -14.06 19.23
C ASP A 42 0.28 -13.01 20.36
N GLY A 43 -0.76 -12.16 20.39
CA GLY A 43 -0.84 -10.99 21.24
C GLY A 43 -0.14 -9.76 20.66
N GLY A 44 -0.56 -8.59 21.11
CA GLY A 44 -0.21 -7.30 20.50
C GLY A 44 -1.20 -6.92 19.40
N PHE A 45 -0.72 -6.18 18.41
CA PHE A 45 -1.51 -5.56 17.36
C PHE A 45 -0.86 -5.77 15.99
N MET A 46 -1.64 -5.64 14.94
CA MET A 46 -1.17 -5.60 13.56
C MET A 46 -1.94 -4.54 12.80
N VAL A 47 -1.29 -3.91 11.83
CA VAL A 47 -1.97 -3.03 10.88
C VAL A 47 -2.28 -3.85 9.65
N THR A 48 -3.53 -3.79 9.22
CA THR A 48 -3.99 -4.52 8.05
C THR A 48 -4.58 -3.59 7.01
N VAL A 49 -4.46 -3.97 5.75
CA VAL A 49 -5.18 -3.33 4.64
C VAL A 49 -6.33 -4.21 4.16
N GLU A 50 -7.42 -3.57 3.78
CA GLU A 50 -8.52 -4.20 3.06
C GLU A 50 -8.47 -3.76 1.59
N THR A 51 -8.67 -4.71 0.69
CA THR A 51 -8.78 -4.45 -0.74
C THR A 51 -10.16 -4.87 -1.25
N HIS A 52 -10.50 -4.52 -2.49
CA HIS A 52 -11.71 -5.00 -3.14
C HIS A 52 -11.88 -6.53 -3.18
N ARG A 53 -10.80 -7.31 -3.00
CA ARG A 53 -10.82 -8.79 -3.10
C ARG A 53 -10.40 -9.52 -1.83
N HIS A 54 -9.78 -8.83 -0.89
CA HIS A 54 -9.13 -9.44 0.27
C HIS A 54 -9.34 -8.57 1.49
N ASP A 55 -9.72 -9.20 2.59
CA ASP A 55 -9.87 -8.56 3.89
C ASP A 55 -8.65 -8.80 4.77
N ASN A 56 -8.32 -7.79 5.59
CA ASN A 56 -7.39 -7.90 6.72
C ASN A 56 -6.00 -8.45 6.36
N ILE A 57 -5.43 -8.02 5.23
CA ILE A 57 -4.05 -8.37 4.83
C ILE A 57 -3.09 -7.69 5.81
N ASP A 58 -2.27 -8.45 6.53
CA ASP A 58 -1.27 -7.91 7.43
C ASP A 58 -0.12 -7.26 6.66
N VAL A 59 0.20 -6.02 7.02
CA VAL A 59 1.26 -5.22 6.41
C VAL A 59 2.35 -4.80 7.40
N THR A 60 2.28 -5.22 8.66
CA THR A 60 3.28 -4.89 9.68
C THR A 60 3.84 -6.09 10.43
N GLY A 61 3.07 -7.17 10.53
CA GLY A 61 3.29 -8.20 11.52
C GLY A 61 2.91 -7.70 12.92
N ARG A 62 3.46 -8.36 13.94
CA ARG A 62 3.21 -8.04 15.34
C ARG A 62 3.86 -6.73 15.77
N LEU A 63 3.04 -5.88 16.39
CA LEU A 63 3.42 -4.68 17.13
C LEU A 63 2.99 -4.83 18.59
N ASP A 64 3.92 -4.63 19.53
CA ASP A 64 3.65 -4.88 20.96
C ASP A 64 2.80 -3.78 21.63
N HIS A 65 2.81 -2.57 21.09
CA HIS A 65 2.14 -1.40 21.67
C HIS A 65 1.07 -0.81 20.76
N VAL A 66 -0.04 -0.35 21.37
CA VAL A 66 -1.17 0.23 20.64
C VAL A 66 -0.80 1.56 19.98
N GLU A 67 0.13 2.30 20.58
CA GLU A 67 0.66 3.55 20.05
C GLU A 67 1.46 3.31 18.78
N ASP A 68 2.27 2.24 18.73
CA ASP A 68 3.00 1.84 17.52
C ASP A 68 2.07 1.43 16.40
N ALA A 69 1.03 0.67 16.72
CA ALA A 69 0.01 0.28 15.75
C ALA A 69 -0.79 1.47 15.21
N SER A 70 -1.13 2.43 16.08
CA SER A 70 -1.84 3.66 15.69
C SER A 70 -0.97 4.53 14.79
N ARG A 71 0.30 4.74 15.15
CA ARG A 71 1.26 5.49 14.31
C ARG A 71 1.48 4.81 12.97
N SER A 72 1.61 3.48 12.96
CA SER A 72 1.82 2.70 11.74
C SER A 72 0.60 2.76 10.82
N ARG A 73 -0.62 2.65 11.38
CA ARG A 73 -1.88 2.81 10.64
C ARG A 73 -1.97 4.19 9.98
N ASP A 74 -1.70 5.25 10.74
CA ASP A 74 -1.81 6.61 10.23
C ASP A 74 -0.70 6.90 9.20
N SER A 75 0.49 6.33 9.38
CA SER A 75 1.60 6.40 8.44
C SER A 75 1.25 5.77 7.09
N VAL A 76 0.77 4.53 7.07
CA VAL A 76 0.41 3.85 5.81
C VAL A 76 -0.79 4.51 5.13
N ALA A 77 -1.82 4.92 5.88
CA ALA A 77 -2.95 5.66 5.32
C ALA A 77 -2.50 7.00 4.70
N GLY A 78 -1.55 7.68 5.34
CA GLY A 78 -0.94 8.91 4.84
C GLY A 78 -0.12 8.69 3.56
N LEU A 79 0.57 7.56 3.41
CA LEU A 79 1.30 7.22 2.20
C LEU A 79 0.35 6.83 1.05
N LEU A 80 -0.65 5.99 1.34
CA LEU A 80 -1.65 5.56 0.36
C LEU A 80 -2.40 6.74 -0.27
N SER A 81 -2.63 7.83 0.48
CA SER A 81 -3.29 9.04 -0.04
C SER A 81 -2.40 9.96 -0.89
N LYS A 82 -1.07 9.74 -0.91
CA LYS A 82 -0.09 10.60 -1.59
C LYS A 82 0.68 9.90 -2.71
N VAL A 83 0.64 8.58 -2.77
CA VAL A 83 1.38 7.82 -3.77
C VAL A 83 0.79 8.11 -5.16
N GLU A 84 1.61 8.72 -6.01
CA GLU A 84 1.22 9.13 -7.37
C GLU A 84 1.30 7.93 -8.33
N GLU A 85 2.50 7.47 -8.68
CA GLU A 85 2.70 6.35 -9.62
C GLU A 85 4.01 5.61 -9.34
N GLY A 86 4.04 4.30 -9.60
CA GLY A 86 5.25 3.48 -9.57
C GLY A 86 5.97 3.43 -8.24
N ALA A 87 5.25 3.51 -7.11
CA ALA A 87 5.83 3.43 -5.78
C ALA A 87 5.58 2.05 -5.14
N VAL A 88 6.50 1.63 -4.29
CA VAL A 88 6.35 0.47 -3.42
C VAL A 88 6.33 0.94 -1.97
N ILE A 89 5.21 0.69 -1.29
CA ILE A 89 5.08 0.90 0.15
C ILE A 89 5.52 -0.38 0.86
N THR A 90 6.48 -0.27 1.78
CA THR A 90 6.90 -1.38 2.64
C THR A 90 6.94 -0.97 4.10
N PHE A 91 6.66 -1.92 4.98
CA PHE A 91 6.97 -1.79 6.40
C PHE A 91 8.31 -2.47 6.69
N SER A 92 9.24 -1.75 7.29
CA SER A 92 10.49 -2.34 7.77
C SER A 92 11.03 -1.55 8.96
N SER A 93 11.70 -2.24 9.87
CA SER A 93 12.33 -1.62 11.05
C SER A 93 11.37 -0.74 11.87
N GLY A 94 10.09 -1.09 11.94
CA GLY A 94 9.07 -0.36 12.72
C GLY A 94 8.44 0.84 12.01
N ALA A 95 8.70 1.07 10.73
CA ALA A 95 8.12 2.21 9.98
C ALA A 95 7.74 1.84 8.55
N PHE A 96 6.75 2.57 8.01
CA PHE A 96 6.43 2.52 6.59
C PHE A 96 7.31 3.48 5.79
N SER A 97 7.70 3.05 4.60
CA SER A 97 8.42 3.83 3.61
C SER A 97 7.79 3.62 2.24
N ALA A 98 7.97 4.59 1.33
CA ALA A 98 7.51 4.50 -0.05
C ALA A 98 8.68 4.79 -0.99
N ASP A 99 9.11 3.79 -1.74
CA ASP A 99 10.24 3.87 -2.67
C ASP A 99 9.75 3.89 -4.12
N ALA A 100 10.34 4.74 -4.95
CA ALA A 100 10.04 4.78 -6.37
C ALA A 100 10.67 3.60 -7.12
N VAL A 101 9.92 3.00 -8.03
CA VAL A 101 10.36 1.92 -8.92
C VAL A 101 10.89 2.53 -10.21
N ALA A 102 12.22 2.48 -10.39
CA ALA A 102 12.94 2.96 -11.58
C ALA A 102 12.44 2.32 -12.89
#